data_AF-A0A0J6KZW4-F1
#
_entry.id   AF-A0A0J6KZW4-F1
#
_cell.length_a   1.000
_cell.length_b   1.000
_cell.length_c   1.000
_cell.angle_alpha   90.00
_cell.angle_beta   90.00
_cell.angle_gamma   90.00
#
_symmetry.space_group_name_H-M   'P 1'
#
loop_
_entity.id
_entity.type
_entity.pdbx_description
1 polymer ?
#
loop_
_entity_poly.entity_id
_entity_poly.type
_entity_poly.pdbx_seq_one_letter_code
_entity_poly.pdbx_strand_id
1 'polypeptide(L)' 'MRNIENSLFYMPAEWEKHEGTWIQWPHDRTHRGEGYRAKLDDIWVTMAKELHYGENVHSVVYNLETKLYWSLYTVMNMTG' A
#
# COMPACT_ATOMS: atom_id res chain seq x y z
N MET A 1 -35.48 -1.94 -0.32
CA MET A 1 -34.42 -1.06 0.21
C MET A 1 -34.44 -1.21 1.73
N ARG A 2 -33.31 -1.55 2.37
CA ARG A 2 -33.25 -1.58 3.84
C ARG A 2 -33.31 -0.13 4.33
N ASN A 3 -34.24 0.16 5.25
CA ASN A 3 -34.21 1.39 6.04
C ASN A 3 -32.93 1.37 6.86
N ILE A 4 -32.00 2.25 6.53
CA ILE A 4 -30.81 2.49 7.35
C ILE A 4 -31.31 3.40 8.47
N GLU A 5 -31.72 2.78 9.57
CA GLU A 5 -31.84 3.41 10.89
C GLU A 5 -30.59 4.28 11.13
N ASN A 6 -30.80 5.45 11.73
CA ASN A 6 -29.86 6.56 11.89
C ASN A 6 -28.54 6.13 12.56
N SER A 7 -27.65 5.49 11.81
CA SER A 7 -26.38 4.98 12.30
C SER A 7 -25.43 6.14 12.55
N LEU A 8 -25.04 6.33 13.81
CA LEU A 8 -23.98 7.26 14.18
C LEU A 8 -22.66 6.77 13.57
N PHE A 9 -22.25 7.39 12.47
CA PHE A 9 -20.95 7.15 11.85
C PHE A 9 -19.89 8.04 12.50
N TYR A 10 -18.70 7.50 12.70
CA TYR A 10 -17.53 8.20 13.23
C TYR A 10 -16.38 8.11 12.23
N MET A 11 -15.81 9.25 11.87
CA MET A 11 -14.55 9.30 11.12
C MET A 11 -13.43 9.50 12.14
N PRO A 12 -12.61 8.48 12.42
CA PRO A 12 -11.48 8.63 13.33
C PRO A 12 -10.47 9.61 12.76
N ALA A 13 -9.77 10.31 13.66
CA ALA A 13 -8.65 11.15 13.31
C ALA A 13 -7.41 10.31 12.97
N GLU A 14 -6.50 10.85 12.17
CA GLU A 14 -5.28 10.17 11.68
C GLU A 14 -4.27 9.81 12.79
N TRP A 15 -4.36 10.43 13.97
CA TRP A 15 -3.51 10.09 15.11
C TRP A 15 -4.12 9.02 16.02
N GLU A 16 -5.34 8.58 15.73
CA GLU A 16 -5.94 7.46 16.46
C GLU A 16 -5.24 6.15 16.10
N LYS A 17 -5.46 5.11 16.90
CA LYS A 17 -4.81 3.83 16.68
C LYS A 17 -5.26 3.22 15.35
N HIS A 18 -4.30 2.98 14.46
CA HIS A 18 -4.53 2.29 13.19
C HIS A 18 -4.40 0.77 13.34
N GLU A 19 -5.15 0.03 12.53
CA GLU A 19 -4.86 -1.39 12.25
C GLU A 19 -3.71 -1.49 11.25
N GLY A 20 -3.71 -0.62 10.24
CA GLY A 20 -2.68 -0.55 9.24
C GLY A 20 -2.95 0.50 8.18
N THR A 21 -1.92 0.80 7.40
CA THR A 21 -1.99 1.70 6.26
C THR A 21 -2.15 0.92 4.95
N TRP A 22 -3.07 1.40 4.12
CA TRP A 22 -3.29 0.86 2.77
C TRP A 22 -2.53 1.68 1.74
N ILE A 23 -1.65 1.04 0.98
CA ILE A 23 -0.90 1.68 -0.11
C ILE A 23 -1.17 0.97 -1.44
N GLN A 24 -1.25 1.74 -2.53
CA GLN A 24 -1.34 1.20 -3.87
C GLN A 24 0.04 1.21 -4.53
N TRP A 25 0.49 0.05 -4.99
CA TRP A 25 1.79 -0.07 -5.65
C TRP A 25 1.77 0.61 -7.02
N PRO A 26 2.84 1.33 -7.42
CA PRO A 26 2.92 1.96 -8.72
C PRO A 26 2.78 0.95 -9.86
N HIS A 27 2.09 1.36 -10.91
CA HIS A 27 1.97 0.60 -12.14
C HIS A 27 1.95 1.51 -13.37
N ASP A 28 2.53 1.07 -14.48
CA ASP A 28 2.65 1.88 -15.70
C ASP A 28 1.36 1.98 -16.53
N ARG A 29 0.25 1.39 -16.06
CA ARG A 29 -1.00 1.32 -16.83
C ARG A 29 -1.79 2.64 -16.88
N THR A 30 -1.58 3.54 -15.93
CA THR A 30 -2.33 4.81 -15.82
C THR A 30 -1.46 6.05 -15.96
N HIS A 31 -0.13 5.94 -15.80
CA HIS A 31 0.80 7.07 -15.88
C HIS A 31 1.74 6.87 -17.06
N ARG A 32 1.76 7.83 -17.99
CA ARG A 32 2.56 7.77 -19.23
C ARG A 32 4.04 8.00 -18.95
N GLY A 33 4.86 6.97 -19.16
CA GLY A 33 6.32 7.08 -19.30
C GLY A 33 7.04 5.78 -18.97
N GLU A 34 7.72 5.19 -19.96
CA GLU A 34 8.60 4.03 -19.72
C GLU A 34 9.65 4.40 -18.64
N GLY A 35 9.75 3.57 -17.60
CA GLY A 35 10.72 3.74 -16.52
C GLY A 35 10.28 4.65 -15.36
N TYR A 36 9.05 5.19 -15.37
CA TYR A 36 8.52 5.95 -14.22
C TYR A 36 8.33 5.03 -12.99
N ARG A 37 7.75 3.85 -13.18
CA ARG A 37 7.58 2.86 -12.11
C ARG A 37 8.90 2.44 -11.45
N ALA A 38 9.92 2.11 -12.26
CA ALA A 38 11.21 1.65 -11.74
C ALA A 38 11.87 2.65 -10.77
N LYS A 39 11.63 3.97 -10.96
CA LYS A 39 12.13 5.01 -10.05
C LYS A 39 11.33 5.13 -8.75
N LEU A 40 10.07 4.70 -8.77
CA LEU A 40 9.17 4.77 -7.61
C LEU A 40 9.28 3.53 -6.74
N ASP A 41 9.72 2.42 -7.29
CA ASP A 41 9.75 1.15 -6.56
C ASP A 41 10.58 1.22 -5.27
N ASP A 42 11.77 1.82 -5.31
CA ASP A 42 12.61 2.00 -4.12
C ASP A 42 11.97 2.93 -3.07
N ILE A 43 11.26 3.96 -3.54
CA ILE A 43 10.53 4.89 -2.66
C ILE A 43 9.39 4.14 -1.96
N TRP A 44 8.64 3.30 -2.67
CA TRP A 44 7.53 2.52 -2.10
C TRP A 44 8.01 1.43 -1.16
N VAL A 45 9.12 0.76 -1.46
CA VAL A 45 9.77 -0.16 -0.53
C VAL A 45 10.22 0.56 0.74
N THR A 46 10.82 1.74 0.60
CA THR A 46 11.24 2.55 1.76
C THR A 46 10.05 2.95 2.62
N MET A 47 8.97 3.48 2.02
CA MET A 47 7.74 3.81 2.75
C MET A 47 7.16 2.59 3.48
N ALA A 48 7.06 1.45 2.81
CA ALA A 48 6.54 0.23 3.42
C ALA A 48 7.43 -0.26 4.57
N LYS A 49 8.76 -0.15 4.45
CA LYS A 49 9.71 -0.50 5.50
C LYS A 49 9.51 0.35 6.76
N GLU A 50 9.38 1.66 6.59
CA GLU A 50 9.17 2.59 7.72
C GLU A 50 7.79 2.41 8.37
N LEU A 51 6.72 2.24 7.58
CA LEU A 51 5.37 2.01 8.10
C LEU A 51 5.26 0.70 8.89
N HIS A 52 5.93 -0.37 8.42
CA HIS A 52 5.83 -1.69 9.04
C HIS A 52 6.33 -1.75 10.48
N TYR A 53 7.19 -0.83 10.92
CA TYR A 53 7.61 -0.76 12.32
C TYR A 53 6.48 -0.31 13.26
N GLY A 54 5.51 0.45 12.78
CA GLY A 54 4.42 1.00 13.57
C GLY A 54 3.08 0.26 13.44
N GLU A 55 2.80 -0.29 12.25
CA GLU A 55 1.48 -0.82 11.90
C GLU A 55 1.54 -1.85 10.76
N ASN A 56 0.40 -2.50 10.46
CA ASN A 56 0.31 -3.37 9.29
C ASN A 56 0.35 -2.54 8.00
N VAL A 57 1.00 -3.08 6.96
CA VAL A 57 1.01 -2.44 5.63
C VAL A 57 0.25 -3.33 4.65
N HIS A 58 -0.88 -2.83 4.17
CA HIS A 58 -1.72 -3.51 3.19
C HIS A 58 -1.40 -2.97 1.79
N SER A 59 -0.72 -3.75 0.97
CA SER A 59 -0.34 -3.34 -0.38
C SER A 59 -1.30 -3.88 -1.44
N VAL A 60 -1.90 -2.98 -2.22
CA VAL A 60 -2.74 -3.30 -3.37
C VAL A 60 -1.89 -3.28 -4.63
N VAL A 61 -1.81 -4.42 -5.32
CA VAL A 61 -1.02 -4.61 -6.54
C VAL A 61 -1.92 -4.89 -7.74
N TYR A 62 -1.47 -4.46 -8.93
CA TYR A 62 -2.28 -4.51 -10.14
C TYR A 62 -2.63 -5.94 -10.60
N ASN A 63 -1.68 -6.87 -10.54
CA ASN A 63 -1.87 -8.26 -10.98
C ASN A 63 -0.96 -9.23 -10.20
N LEU A 64 -1.15 -10.54 -10.44
CA LEU A 64 -0.41 -11.59 -9.74
C LEU A 64 1.09 -11.59 -10.08
N GLU A 65 1.45 -11.30 -11.32
CA GLU A 65 2.86 -11.19 -11.75
C GLU A 65 3.59 -10.10 -10.95
N THR A 66 2.97 -8.93 -10.83
CA THR A 66 3.45 -7.81 -10.02
C THR A 66 3.55 -8.22 -8.55
N LYS A 67 2.57 -8.97 -8.03
CA LYS A 67 2.61 -9.49 -6.65
C LYS A 67 3.83 -10.38 -6.39
N LEU A 68 4.11 -11.32 -7.30
CA LEU A 68 5.20 -12.28 -7.15
C LEU A 68 6.56 -11.58 -7.24
N TYR A 69 6.72 -10.68 -8.21
CA TYR A 69 7.94 -9.88 -8.35
C TYR A 69 8.24 -9.08 -7.08
N TRP A 70 7.25 -8.35 -6.55
CA TRP A 70 7.45 -7.54 -5.35
C TRP A 70 7.61 -8.36 -4.08
N SER A 71 6.93 -9.49 -3.95
CA SER A 71 7.14 -10.37 -2.80
C SER A 71 8.60 -10.82 -2.70
N LEU A 72 9.25 -11.08 -3.84
CA LEU A 72 10.67 -11.44 -3.87
C LEU A 72 11.56 -10.22 -3.61
N TYR A 73 11.31 -9.09 -4.28
CA TYR A 73 12.10 -7.87 -4.13
C TYR A 73 12.06 -7.31 -2.70
N THR A 74 10.89 -7.26 -2.10
CA THR A 74 10.70 -6.75 -0.73
C THR A 74 11.40 -7.64 0.29
N VAL A 75 11.30 -8.98 0.19
CA VAL A 75 12.01 -9.90 1.09
C VAL A 75 13.53 -9.73 0.96
N MET A 76 14.04 -9.57 -0.25
CA MET A 76 15.48 -9.33 -0.48
C MET A 76 15.96 -7.99 0.09
N ASN A 77 15.14 -6.94 0.09
CA ASN A 77 15.54 -5.59 0.51
C ASN A 77 15.14 -5.23 1.97
N MET A 78 14.30 -6.03 2.62
CA MET A 78 13.94 -5.85 4.04
C MET A 78 14.86 -6.62 5.01
N THR A 79 15.71 -7.51 4.49
CA THR A 79 16.59 -8.38 5.30
C THR A 79 18.03 -7.84 5.47
N GLY A 80 18.26 -6.58 5.09
CA GLY A 80 19.52 -5.85 5.29
C GLY A 80 19.49 -4.93 6.50
#